data_AF-A0A7V2MCL6-F1
#
_entry.id   AF-A0A7V2MCL6-F1
#
_cell.length_a   1.000
_cell.length_b   1.000
_cell.length_c   1.000
_cell.angle_alpha   90.00
_cell.angle_beta   90.00
_cell.angle_gamma   90.00
#
_symmetry.space_group_name_H-M   'P 1'
#
loop_
_entity.id
_entity.type
_entity.pdbx_description
1 polymer ?
#
loop_
_entity_poly.entity_id
_entity_poly.type
_entity_poly.pdbx_seq_one_letter_code
_entity_poly.pdbx_strand_id
1 'polypeptide(L)'
;MHSKSPPRNRLAKVLPEQWRARLVEAGAPRRKYTAVLRATLRDGRVIEDMIVEEGWIIALDRAGLAGTFEQRIDFNPRDIVSIEIKQVI
;
A
#
# COMPACT_ATOMS: atom_id res chain seq x y z
N MET A 1 13.16 -8.37 -1.79
CA MET A 1 12.63 -9.16 -0.66
C MET A 1 11.76 -8.23 0.18
N HIS A 2 10.44 -8.44 0.19
CA HIS A 2 9.54 -7.75 1.12
C HIS A 2 9.66 -8.40 2.51
N SER A 3 9.33 -7.69 3.58
CA SER A 3 9.26 -8.28 4.93
C SER A 3 8.32 -9.49 4.89
N LYS A 4 8.72 -10.62 5.51
CA LYS A 4 7.90 -11.84 5.58
C LYS A 4 6.66 -11.66 6.48
N SER A 5 6.64 -10.62 7.29
CA SER A 5 5.55 -10.30 8.22
C SER A 5 4.96 -8.94 7.87
N PRO A 6 3.63 -8.80 7.88
CA PRO A 6 3.00 -7.52 7.61
C PRO A 6 3.31 -6.51 8.73
N PRO A 7 3.77 -5.30 8.39
CA PRO A 7 4.03 -4.27 9.38
C PRO A 7 2.71 -3.65 9.84
N ARG A 8 2.56 -3.48 11.16
CA ARG A 8 1.48 -2.75 11.86
C ARG A 8 0.03 -3.24 11.70
N ASN A 9 -0.34 -3.90 10.60
CA ASN A 9 -1.66 -4.50 10.36
C ASN A 9 -1.58 -5.99 10.04
N ARG A 10 -2.11 -6.85 10.91
CA ARG A 10 -2.13 -8.31 10.72
C ARG A 10 -2.93 -8.76 9.50
N LEU A 11 -3.90 -7.95 9.05
CA LEU A 11 -4.77 -8.22 7.92
C LEU A 11 -4.31 -7.53 6.62
N ALA A 12 -3.08 -7.02 6.60
CA ALA A 12 -2.51 -6.38 5.42
C ALA A 12 -2.42 -7.35 4.23
N LYS A 13 -2.44 -6.79 3.03
CA LYS A 13 -2.29 -7.55 1.79
C LYS A 13 -1.03 -7.12 1.05
N VAL A 14 -0.40 -8.06 0.36
CA VAL A 14 0.82 -7.78 -0.41
C VAL A 14 0.49 -6.85 -1.58
N LEU A 15 1.25 -5.76 -1.73
CA LEU A 15 1.19 -4.92 -2.92
C LEU A 15 1.81 -5.68 -4.11
N PRO A 16 1.14 -5.78 -5.28
CA PRO A 16 1.70 -6.45 -6.46
C PRO A 16 3.06 -5.91 -6.88
N GLU A 17 3.87 -6.77 -7.49
CA GLU A 17 5.26 -6.46 -7.81
C GLU A 17 5.42 -5.27 -8.75
N GLN A 18 4.55 -5.15 -9.76
CA GLN A 18 4.58 -4.04 -10.70
C GLN A 18 4.47 -2.67 -10.01
N TRP A 19 3.70 -2.59 -8.92
CA TRP A 19 3.46 -1.36 -8.18
C TRP A 19 4.60 -1.06 -7.21
N ARG A 20 5.21 -2.11 -6.63
CA ARG A 20 6.44 -1.98 -5.85
C ARG A 20 7.60 -1.46 -6.70
N ALA A 21 7.75 -1.96 -7.93
CA ALA A 21 8.77 -1.47 -8.86
C ALA A 21 8.58 0.03 -9.15
N ARG A 22 7.34 0.46 -9.44
CA ARG A 22 7.02 1.88 -9.65
C ARG A 22 7.34 2.77 -8.45
N LEU A 23 7.12 2.31 -7.22
CA LEU A 23 7.50 3.06 -6.03
C LEU A 23 9.01 3.27 -5.93
N VAL A 24 9.78 2.22 -6.20
CA VAL A 24 11.25 2.30 -6.19
C VAL A 24 11.77 3.20 -7.32
N GLU A 25 11.18 3.12 -8.51
CA GLU A 25 11.49 4.01 -9.64
C GLU A 25 11.19 5.48 -9.31
N ALA A 26 10.14 5.73 -8.54
CA ALA A 26 9.78 7.06 -8.04
C ALA A 26 10.62 7.53 -6.84
N GLY A 27 11.62 6.77 -6.41
CA GLY A 27 12.56 7.15 -5.35
C GLY A 27 12.25 6.58 -3.96
N ALA A 28 11.22 5.73 -3.80
CA ALA A 28 10.97 5.08 -2.53
C ALA A 28 12.11 4.10 -2.17
N PRO A 29 12.58 4.08 -0.92
CA PRO A 29 13.57 3.11 -0.46
C PRO A 29 13.12 1.67 -0.74
N ARG A 30 14.06 0.77 -1.08
CA ARG A 30 13.72 -0.63 -1.40
C ARG A 30 13.16 -1.45 -0.23
N ARG A 31 13.33 -0.99 1.01
CA ARG A 31 13.06 -1.77 2.22
C ARG A 31 12.09 -1.05 3.14
N LYS A 32 12.59 -0.04 3.86
CA LYS A 32 11.85 0.68 4.89
C LYS A 32 11.30 1.96 4.30
N TYR A 33 10.02 1.96 4.00
CA TYR A 33 9.29 3.13 3.53
C TYR A 33 7.83 3.02 3.92
N THR A 34 7.20 4.17 4.11
CA THR A 34 5.74 4.29 4.08
C THR A 34 5.37 5.16 2.89
N ALA A 35 4.42 4.73 2.08
CA ALA A 35 3.91 5.51 0.96
C ALA A 35 2.39 5.67 1.07
N VAL A 36 1.91 6.86 0.76
CA VAL A 36 0.48 7.15 0.62
C VAL A 36 0.18 7.22 -0.87
N LEU A 37 -0.74 6.36 -1.31
CA LEU A 37 -1.08 6.20 -2.72
C LEU A 37 -2.57 6.45 -2.92
N ARG A 38 -2.90 7.07 -4.04
CA ARG A 38 -4.25 6.96 -4.60
C ARG A 38 -4.28 5.75 -5.53
N ALA A 39 -5.21 4.83 -5.31
CA ALA A 39 -5.34 3.61 -6.11
C ALA A 39 -6.72 3.56 -6.77
N THR A 40 -6.73 3.28 -8.08
CA THR A 40 -7.96 2.99 -8.81
C THR A 40 -8.06 1.49 -9.00
N LEU A 41 -9.23 0.92 -8.67
CA LEU A 41 -9.55 -0.49 -8.84
C LEU A 41 -10.31 -0.74 -10.15
N ARG A 42 -10.29 -2.00 -10.60
CA ARG A 42 -10.91 -2.44 -11.86
C ARG A 42 -12.43 -2.17 -11.92
N ASP A 43 -13.11 -2.18 -10.79
CA ASP A 43 -14.54 -1.89 -10.66
C ASP A 43 -14.86 -0.38 -10.63
N GLY A 44 -13.84 0.48 -10.76
CA GLY A 44 -13.98 1.93 -10.73
C GLY A 44 -13.88 2.54 -9.32
N ARG A 45 -13.80 1.73 -8.26
CA ARG A 45 -13.58 2.25 -6.91
C ARG A 45 -12.22 2.94 -6.82
N VAL A 46 -12.20 4.12 -6.22
CA VAL A 46 -11.00 4.88 -5.93
C VAL A 46 -10.75 4.86 -4.43
N ILE A 47 -9.53 4.49 -4.05
CA ILE A 47 -9.04 4.59 -2.68
C ILE A 47 -8.07 5.77 -2.64
N GLU A 48 -8.49 6.85 -2.00
CA GLU A 48 -7.73 8.10 -2.02
C GLU A 48 -6.43 8.01 -1.23
N ASP A 49 -6.44 7.43 -0.03
CA ASP A 49 -5.27 7.38 0.85
C ASP A 49 -4.95 5.92 1.23
N MET A 50 -4.57 5.12 0.24
CA MET A 50 -4.08 3.76 0.46
C MET A 50 -2.65 3.82 1.01
N ILE A 51 -2.45 3.29 2.21
CA ILE A 51 -1.14 3.26 2.87
C ILE A 51 -0.42 1.97 2.53
N VAL A 52 0.78 2.11 1.99
CA VAL A 52 1.71 1.02 1.73
C VAL A 52 2.92 1.15 2.65
N GLU A 53 3.29 0.06 3.30
CA GLU A 53 4.50 0.00 4.11
C GLU A 53 5.30 -1.25 3.77
N GLU A 54 6.57 -1.08 3.45
CA GLU A 54 7.50 -2.17 3.11
C GLU A 54 6.95 -3.16 2.05
N GLY A 55 6.10 -2.68 1.14
CA GLY A 55 5.45 -3.49 0.10
C GLY A 55 4.13 -4.17 0.52
N TRP A 56 3.58 -3.80 1.66
CA TRP A 56 2.27 -4.25 2.17
C TRP A 56 1.25 -3.12 2.14
N ILE A 57 0.06 -3.37 1.63
CA ILE A 57 -1.10 -2.48 1.76
C ILE A 57 -1.64 -2.68 3.18
N ILE A 58 -1.42 -1.69 4.05
CA ILE A 58 -1.73 -1.78 5.47
C ILE A 58 -3.01 -1.04 5.84
N ALA A 59 -3.44 -0.03 5.09
CA ALA A 59 -4.67 0.71 5.36
C ALA A 59 -5.25 1.36 4.10
N LEU A 60 -6.52 1.72 4.17
CA LEU A 60 -7.28 2.36 3.05
C LEU A 60 -7.61 3.83 3.30
N ASP A 61 -7.11 4.37 4.41
CA ASP A 61 -7.25 5.75 4.83
C ASP A 61 -6.06 6.14 5.72
N ARG A 62 -5.98 7.43 6.08
CA ARG A 62 -4.90 8.00 6.90
C ARG A 62 -4.91 7.57 8.36
N ALA A 63 -5.97 6.92 8.87
CA ALA A 63 -6.00 6.45 10.24
C ALA A 63 -4.94 5.37 10.49
N GLY A 64 -4.54 4.64 9.45
CA GLY A 64 -3.46 3.64 9.51
C GLY A 64 -2.03 4.20 9.57
N LEU A 65 -1.84 5.52 9.65
CA LEU A 65 -0.49 6.11 9.76
C LEU A 65 0.12 5.94 11.17
N ALA A 66 -0.70 5.70 12.20
CA ALA A 66 -0.25 5.64 13.59
C ALA A 66 -0.60 4.30 14.26
N GLY A 67 0.32 3.82 15.10
CA GLY A 67 0.12 2.64 15.95
C GLY A 67 0.02 1.30 15.20
N THR A 68 -0.29 0.25 15.96
CA THR A 68 -0.67 -1.07 15.43
C THR A 68 -2.18 -1.22 15.45
N PHE A 69 -2.74 -1.86 14.43
CA PHE A 69 -4.19 -1.94 14.27
C PHE A 69 -4.59 -3.19 13.47
N GLU A 70 -5.89 -3.43 13.36
CA GLU A 70 -6.44 -4.45 12.47
C GLU A 70 -7.47 -3.81 11.55
N GLN A 71 -7.12 -3.70 10.27
CA GLN A 71 -8.03 -3.20 9.24
C GLN A 71 -8.11 -4.21 8.11
N ARG A 72 -9.33 -4.64 7.78
CA ARG A 72 -9.54 -5.53 6.63
C ARG A 72 -9.34 -4.75 5.33
N ILE A 73 -8.43 -5.23 4.49
CA ILE A 73 -8.30 -4.76 3.11
C ILE A 73 -9.38 -5.45 2.28
N ASP A 74 -10.43 -4.71 1.94
CA ASP A 74 -11.69 -5.22 1.37
C ASP A 74 -11.68 -5.33 -0.16
N PHE A 75 -10.52 -5.44 -0.78
CA PHE A 75 -10.38 -5.71 -2.21
C PHE A 75 -9.22 -6.67 -2.50
N ASN A 76 -9.15 -7.20 -3.72
CA ASN A 76 -8.02 -8.01 -4.16
C ASN A 76 -6.94 -7.10 -4.78
N PRO A 77 -5.68 -7.10 -4.28
CA PRO A 77 -4.63 -6.22 -4.80
C PRO A 77 -4.34 -6.36 -6.29
N ARG A 78 -4.70 -7.50 -6.91
CA ARG A 78 -4.59 -7.71 -8.36
C ARG A 78 -5.58 -6.88 -9.18
N ASP A 79 -6.60 -6.32 -8.54
CA ASP A 79 -7.61 -5.46 -9.18
C ASP A 79 -7.17 -3.99 -9.26
N ILE A 80 -6.02 -3.62 -8.67
CA ILE A 80 -5.45 -2.28 -8.85
C ILE A 80 -5.07 -2.10 -10.31
N VAL A 81 -5.69 -1.12 -10.97
CA VAL A 81 -5.41 -0.77 -12.37
C VAL A 81 -4.42 0.38 -12.50
N SER A 82 -4.41 1.30 -11.54
CA SER A 82 -3.45 2.40 -11.48
C SER A 82 -3.17 2.82 -10.04
N ILE A 83 -1.98 3.38 -9.84
CA ILE A 83 -1.59 4.06 -8.61
C ILE A 83 -1.06 5.45 -8.96
N GLU A 84 -1.26 6.38 -8.04
CA GLU A 84 -0.66 7.70 -8.01
C GLU A 84 -0.01 7.89 -6.64
N ILE A 85 1.26 8.30 -6.63
CA ILE A 85 2.04 8.45 -5.40
C ILE A 85 1.77 9.84 -4.84
N LYS A 86 1.06 9.91 -3.71
CA LYS A 86 0.80 11.18 -3.02
C LYS A 86 1.98 11.61 -2.15
N GLN A 87 2.57 10.65 -1.44
CA GLN A 87 3.66 10.92 -0.51
C GLN A 87 4.50 9.66 -0.30
N VAL A 88 5.82 9.85 -0.13
CA VAL A 88 6.74 8.83 0.38
C VAL A 88 7.40 9.38 1.64
N ILE A 89 7.46 8.56 2.69
CA ILE A 89 8.02 8.84 4.02
C ILE A 89 9.16 7.85 4.29
#